data_AF-A0A0Q5JXQ6-F1
#
_entry.id   AF-A0A0Q5JXQ6-F1
#
_cell.length_a   1.000
_cell.length_b   1.000
_cell.length_c   1.000
_cell.angle_alpha   90.00
_cell.angle_beta   90.00
_cell.angle_gamma   90.00
#
_symmetry.space_group_name_H-M   'P 1'
#
loop_
_entity.id
_entity.type
_entity.pdbx_description
1 polymer ?
#
loop_
_entity_poly.entity_id
_entity_poly.type
_entity_poly.pdbx_seq_one_letter_code
_entity_poly.pdbx_strand_id
1 'polypeptide(L)' 'MSLSAGQVAVLQALGEGRGLYCTPSGTWYQTNRPGRINRKHMLPLVTQGLIEHAENTVGRHDLTQAGRDALRALEQEGRG' A
#
# COMPACT_ATOMS: atom_id res chain seq x y z
N MET A 1 -7.79 -10.12 -11.96
CA MET A 1 -7.91 -8.66 -11.71
C MET A 1 -6.51 -8.07 -11.75
N SER A 2 -6.28 -6.93 -12.43
CA SER A 2 -4.93 -6.34 -12.56
C SER A 2 -4.82 -5.08 -11.68
N LEU A 3 -3.70 -4.92 -10.99
CA LEU A 3 -3.40 -3.75 -10.16
C LEU A 3 -2.89 -2.60 -11.06
N SER A 4 -3.35 -1.37 -10.79
CA SER A 4 -2.82 -0.18 -11.46
C SER A 4 -1.38 0.12 -11.03
N ALA A 5 -0.61 0.83 -11.86
CA ALA A 5 0.76 1.24 -11.53
C ALA A 5 0.86 1.97 -10.18
N GLY A 6 -0.13 2.79 -9.82
CA GLY A 6 -0.17 3.46 -8.52
C GLY A 6 -0.42 2.51 -7.34
N GLN A 7 -1.16 1.42 -7.55
CA GLN A 7 -1.36 0.39 -6.53
C GLN A 7 -0.12 -0.47 -6.34
N VAL A 8 0.55 -0.83 -7.45
CA VAL A 8 1.83 -1.55 -7.41
C VAL A 8 2.87 -0.74 -6.65
N ALA A 9 3.01 0.56 -6.95
CA ALA A 9 3.94 1.43 -6.25
C ALA A 9 3.67 1.53 -4.74
N VAL A 10 2.39 1.47 -4.33
CA VAL A 10 1.98 1.46 -2.92
C VAL A 10 2.37 0.15 -2.23
N LEU A 11 2.12 -1.00 -2.87
CA LEU A 11 2.50 -2.31 -2.32
C LEU A 11 4.03 -2.44 -2.20
N GLN A 12 4.77 -2.00 -3.22
CA GLN A 12 6.23 -1.97 -3.20
C GLN A 12 6.76 -1.08 -2.08
N ALA A 13 6.19 0.11 -1.91
CA ALA A 13 6.55 1.01 -0.81
C ALA A 13 6.44 0.35 0.56
N LEU A 14 5.33 -0.37 0.81
CA LEU A 14 5.14 -1.09 2.07
C LEU A 14 6.10 -2.28 2.21
N GLY A 15 6.38 -3.01 1.11
CA GLY A 15 7.34 -4.11 1.09
C GLY A 15 8.76 -3.68 1.43
N GLU A 16 9.14 -2.46 1.03
CA GLU A 16 10.41 -1.82 1.40
C GLU A 16 10.43 -1.30 2.86
N GLY A 17 9.37 -1.54 3.65
CA GLY A 17 9.25 -1.07 5.02
C GLY A 17 8.93 0.42 5.13
N ARG A 18 8.52 1.08 4.04
CA ARG A 18 8.08 2.49 4.09
C ARG A 18 6.64 2.52 4.59
N GLY A 19 6.42 3.09 5.77
CA GLY A 19 5.08 3.20 6.33
C GLY A 19 4.16 4.07 5.46
N LEU A 20 2.87 3.74 5.43
CA LEU A 20 1.84 4.56 4.82
C LEU A 20 0.93 5.12 5.90
N TYR A 21 0.62 6.41 5.81
CA TYR A 21 -0.23 7.09 6.78
C TYR A 21 -1.46 7.69 6.12
N CYS A 22 -2.62 7.51 6.72
CA CYS A 22 -3.85 8.20 6.40
C CYS A 22 -4.14 9.24 7.48
N THR A 23 -4.29 10.50 7.10
CA THR A 23 -4.71 11.56 8.02
C THR A 23 -6.20 11.44 8.33
N PRO A 24 -6.70 12.09 9.41
CA PRO A 24 -8.14 12.18 9.68
C PRO A 24 -8.95 12.79 8.53
N SER A 25 -8.33 13.65 7.71
CA SER A 25 -8.94 14.21 6.49
C SER A 25 -8.99 13.25 5.29
N GLY A 26 -8.55 11.99 5.46
CA GLY A 26 -8.53 10.97 4.41
C GLY A 26 -7.42 11.16 3.38
N THR A 27 -6.38 11.91 3.72
CA THR A 27 -5.22 12.13 2.84
C THR A 27 -4.13 11.13 3.16
N TRP A 28 -3.53 10.55 2.11
CA TRP A 28 -2.56 9.49 2.24
C TRP A 28 -1.15 9.98 1.97
N TYR A 29 -0.21 9.51 2.78
CA TYR A 29 1.20 9.89 2.76
C TYR A 29 2.08 8.67 2.88
N GLN A 30 3.28 8.76 2.34
CA GLN A 30 4.34 7.78 2.50
C GLN A 30 5.41 8.31 3.46
N THR A 31 5.87 7.47 4.37
CA THR A 31 7.04 7.78 5.20
C THR A 31 8.21 8.09 4.28
N ASN A 32 8.94 9.16 4.56
CA ASN A 32 10.14 9.58 3.82
C ASN A 32 9.92 10.07 2.37
N ARG A 33 8.67 10.28 1.93
CA ARG A 33 8.38 11.06 0.72
C ARG A 33 7.27 12.08 1.00
N PRO A 34 7.51 13.39 0.79
CA PRO A 34 6.48 14.42 0.99
C PRO A 34 5.36 14.41 -0.08
N GLY A 35 5.23 13.33 -0.86
CA GLY A 35 4.23 13.19 -1.91
C GLY A 35 2.91 12.65 -1.37
N ARG A 36 1.82 13.36 -1.65
CA ARG A 36 0.45 12.87 -1.42
C ARG A 36 0.19 11.66 -2.32
N ILE A 37 -0.24 10.55 -1.73
CA ILE A 37 -0.74 9.41 -2.49
C ILE A 37 -2.21 9.65 -2.83
N ASN A 38 -2.56 9.39 -4.08
CA ASN A 38 -3.95 9.54 -4.52
C ASN A 38 -4.81 8.43 -3.89
N ARG A 39 -5.86 8.85 -3.17
CA ARG A 39 -6.82 7.96 -2.49
C ARG A 39 -7.39 6.87 -3.41
N LYS A 40 -7.50 7.13 -4.72
CA LYS A 40 -7.98 6.14 -5.71
C LYS A 40 -7.14 4.86 -5.78
N HIS A 41 -5.86 4.93 -5.40
CA HIS A 41 -4.98 3.76 -5.34
C HIS A 41 -5.06 3.05 -3.99
N MET A 42 -5.35 3.79 -2.92
CA MET A 42 -5.39 3.24 -1.55
C MET A 42 -6.67 2.47 -1.26
N LEU A 43 -7.82 3.07 -1.60
CA LEU A 43 -9.11 2.50 -1.23
C LEU A 43 -9.32 1.07 -1.73
N PRO A 44 -9.01 0.73 -3.01
CA PRO A 44 -9.18 -0.64 -3.46
C PRO A 44 -8.21 -1.62 -2.78
N LEU A 45 -7.00 -1.20 -2.38
CA LEU A 45 -6.07 -2.06 -1.65
C LEU A 45 -6.60 -2.41 -0.25
N VAL A 46 -7.24 -1.45 0.41
CA VAL A 46 -7.93 -1.68 1.70
C VAL A 46 -9.14 -2.59 1.48
N THR A 47 -10.00 -2.28 0.51
CA THR A 47 -11.23 -3.06 0.23
C THR A 47 -10.94 -4.49 -0.21
N GLN A 48 -9.82 -4.73 -0.89
CA GLN A 48 -9.35 -6.07 -1.27
C GLN A 48 -8.62 -6.80 -0.13
N GLY A 49 -8.45 -6.16 1.03
CA GLY A 49 -7.72 -6.75 2.16
C GLY A 49 -6.23 -6.95 1.89
N LEU A 50 -5.63 -6.16 1.01
CA LEU A 50 -4.18 -6.21 0.72
C LEU A 50 -3.38 -5.36 1.70
N ILE A 51 -4.00 -4.32 2.27
CA ILE A 51 -3.42 -3.49 3.32
C ILE A 51 -4.44 -3.28 4.44
N GLU A 52 -3.96 -3.11 5.67
CA GLU A 52 -4.80 -2.93 6.86
C GLU A 52 -4.20 -1.91 7.83
N HIS A 53 -5.02 -1.41 8.77
CA HIS A 53 -4.55 -0.54 9.86
C HIS A 53 -3.58 -1.29 10.76
N ALA A 54 -2.43 -0.69 11.05
CA ALA A 54 -1.51 -1.20 12.05
C ALA A 54 -2.08 -0.94 13.45
N GLU A 55 -2.26 -1.99 14.26
CA GLU A 55 -2.96 -1.94 15.56
C GLU A 55 -2.35 -0.94 16.56
N ASN A 56 -1.08 -0.57 16.39
CA ASN A 56 -0.33 0.23 17.35
C ASN A 56 0.15 1.58 16.80
N THR A 57 -0.35 2.04 15.65
CA THR A 57 0.09 3.32 15.09
C THR A 57 -1.05 4.04 14.37
N VAL A 58 -1.42 5.21 14.89
CA VAL A 58 -2.53 6.01 14.37
C VAL A 58 -2.33 6.32 12.89
N GLY A 59 -3.30 5.94 12.08
CA GLY A 59 -3.34 6.18 10.64
C GLY A 59 -2.35 5.35 9.83
N ARG A 60 -1.49 4.54 10.45
CA ARG A 60 -0.53 3.70 9.73
C ARG A 60 -1.21 2.49 9.12
N HIS A 61 -0.81 2.14 7.90
CA HIS A 61 -1.20 0.91 7.23
C HIS A 61 0.01 0.03 6.92
N ASP A 62 -0.16 -1.28 7.06
CA ASP A 62 0.83 -2.31 6.75
C ASP A 62 0.24 -3.34 5.77
N LEU A 63 1.11 -4.20 5.20
CA LEU A 63 0.68 -5.30 4.32
C LEU A 63 0.07 -6.44 5.12
N THR A 64 -1.13 -6.86 4.71
CA THR A 64 -1.70 -8.14 5.11
C THR A 64 -0.91 -9.29 4.50
N GLN A 65 -1.22 -10.54 4.87
CA GLN A 65 -0.66 -11.70 4.19
C GLN A 65 -0.98 -11.71 2.69
N ALA A 66 -2.24 -11.42 2.33
CA ALA A 66 -2.66 -11.32 0.94
C ALA A 66 -1.92 -10.21 0.17
N GLY A 67 -1.65 -9.08 0.81
CA GLY A 67 -0.84 -8.00 0.24
C GLY A 67 0.60 -8.42 -0.05
N ARG A 68 1.22 -9.19 0.86
CA ARG A 68 2.58 -9.73 0.67
C ARG A 68 2.62 -10.73 -0.47
N ASP A 69 1.61 -11.59 -0.58
CA ASP A 69 1.50 -12.58 -1.65
C ASP A 69 1.28 -11.89 -3.00
N ALA A 70 0.44 -10.85 -3.05
CA ALA A 70 0.27 -10.01 -4.24
C ALA A 70 1.58 -9.31 -4.65
N LEU A 71 2.33 -8.77 -3.69
CA LEU A 71 3.64 -8.16 -3.96
C LEU A 71 4.62 -9.17 -4.56
N ARG A 72 4.72 -10.37 -3.99
CA ARG A 72 5.58 -11.45 -4.50
C ARG A 72 5.20 -11.91 -5.89
N ALA A 73 3.90 -11.92 -6.22
CA ALA A 73 3.43 -12.25 -7.57
C ALA A 73 3.90 -11.20 -8.59
N LEU A 74 3.77 -9.91 -8.25
CA LEU A 74 4.25 -8.81 -9.09
C LEU A 74 5.77 -8.86 -9.34
N GLU A 75 6.56 -9.24 -8.33
CA GLU A 75 8.02 -9.37 -8.46
C GLU A 75 8.44 -10.52 -9.38
N GLN A 76 7.64 -11.59 -9.42
CA GLN A 76 7.86 -12.73 -10.31
C GLN A 76 7.47 -12.40 -11.76
N GLU A 77 6.39 -11.62 -11.95
CA GLU A 77 5.95 -11.17 -13.27
C GLU A 77 6.97 -10.22 -13.95
N GLY A 78 7.73 -9.43 -13.19
CA GLY A 78 8.70 -8.47 -13.73
C GLY A 78 10.09 -9.04 -14.07
N ARG A 79 10.34 -10.33 -13.85
CA ARG A 79 11.62 -11.01 -14.16
C ARG A 79 11.56 -11.92 -15.41
N GLY A 80 10.45 -11.88 -16.14
CA GLY A 80 10.21 -12.62 -17.39
C GLY A 80 10.45 -11.80 -18.65
#